data_AF-D1KBD7-F1
#
_entry.id   AF-D1KBD7-F1
#
_cell.length_a   1.000
_cell.length_b   1.000
_cell.length_c   1.000
_cell.angle_alpha   90.00
_cell.angle_beta   90.00
_cell.angle_gamma   90.00
#
_symmetry.space_group_name_H-M   'P 1'
#
loop_
_entity.id
_entity.type
_entity.pdbx_description
1 polymer ?
#
loop_
_entity_poly.entity_id
_entity_poly.type
_entity_poly.pdbx_seq_one_letter_code
_entity_poly.pdbx_strand_id
1 'polypeptide(L)' 'MDASNLADLEFICPEEYQHKLSLMLDNIPNNNGRSVPDPYFEGRFDEVFEMLNRASDFLLQSLLKKV' A
#
# COMPACT_ATOMS: atom_id res chain seq x y z
N MET A 1 -2.41 -4.66 -0.32
CA MET A 1 -2.07 -4.34 1.09
C MET A 1 -0.76 -5.01 1.47
N ASP A 2 -0.57 -6.24 1.02
CA ASP A 2 0.66 -7.00 1.14
C ASP A 2 1.24 -7.37 -0.23
N ALA A 3 2.37 -8.08 -0.22
CA ALA A 3 3.05 -8.56 -1.42
C ALA A 3 2.25 -9.62 -2.20
N SER A 4 1.40 -10.41 -1.54
CA SER A 4 0.56 -11.40 -2.20
C SER A 4 -0.52 -10.73 -3.05
N ASN A 5 -1.19 -9.71 -2.51
CA ASN A 5 -2.15 -8.93 -3.28
C ASN A 5 -1.48 -8.23 -4.47
N LEU A 6 -0.26 -7.72 -4.29
CA LEU A 6 0.47 -7.06 -5.37
C LEU A 6 0.79 -8.06 -6.50
N ALA A 7 1.30 -9.25 -6.17
CA ALA A 7 1.57 -10.29 -7.15
C ALA A 7 0.30 -10.74 -7.89
N ASP A 8 -0.82 -10.91 -7.18
CA ASP A 8 -2.10 -11.26 -7.79
C ASP A 8 -2.58 -10.17 -8.76
N LEU A 9 -2.44 -8.90 -8.39
CA LEU A 9 -2.79 -7.77 -9.24
C LEU A 9 -1.86 -7.66 -10.45
N GLU A 10 -0.54 -7.81 -10.28
CA GLU A 10 0.43 -7.83 -11.37
C GLU A 10 0.13 -8.94 -12.38
N PHE A 11 -0.30 -10.11 -11.90
CA PHE A 11 -0.65 -11.24 -12.75
C PHE A 11 -1.89 -10.98 -13.63
N ILE A 12 -2.90 -10.27 -13.11
CA ILE A 12 -4.17 -10.02 -13.85
C ILE A 12 -4.22 -8.65 -14.55
N CYS A 13 -3.31 -7.73 -14.23
CA CYS A 13 -3.32 -6.36 -14.76
C CYS A 13 -2.63 -6.29 -16.14
N PRO A 14 -3.26 -5.67 -17.15
CA PRO A 14 -2.59 -5.37 -18.42
C PRO A 14 -1.31 -4.57 -18.21
N GLU A 15 -0.28 -4.88 -18.99
CA GLU A 15 1.08 -4.31 -18.86
C GLU A 15 1.05 -2.77 -18.89
N GLU A 16 0.21 -2.16 -19.74
CA GLU A 16 0.11 -0.71 -19.85
C GLU A 16 -0.38 -0.01 -18.57
N TYR A 17 -0.98 -0.74 -17.62
CA TYR A 17 -1.50 -0.19 -16.36
C TYR A 17 -0.72 -0.64 -15.12
N GLN A 18 0.22 -1.59 -15.23
CA GLN A 18 0.98 -2.12 -14.10
C GLN A 18 1.77 -1.03 -13.35
N HIS A 19 2.18 0.04 -14.03
CA HIS A 19 2.86 1.19 -13.42
C HIS A 19 2.04 1.93 -12.33
N LYS A 20 0.75 1.62 -12.20
CA LYS A 20 -0.14 2.17 -11.16
C LYS A 20 -0.17 1.32 -9.89
N LEU A 21 0.32 0.08 -9.95
CA LEU A 21 0.32 -0.84 -8.81
C LEU A 21 1.48 -0.52 -7.86
N SER A 22 1.22 -0.61 -6.55
CA SER A 22 2.22 -0.39 -5.49
C SER A 22 1.71 -0.96 -4.17
N LEU A 23 2.59 -1.15 -3.18
CA LEU A 23 2.16 -1.44 -1.81
C LEU A 23 1.69 -0.17 -1.14
N MET A 24 0.70 -0.28 -0.26
CA MET A 24 0.14 0.88 0.45
C MET A 24 1.23 1.63 1.22
N LEU A 25 2.14 0.91 1.85
CA LEU A 25 3.19 1.47 2.69
C LEU A 25 4.36 2.08 1.91
N ASP A 26 4.46 1.85 0.60
CA ASP A 26 5.45 2.48 -0.27
C ASP A 26 5.20 4.00 -0.42
N ASN A 27 4.00 4.47 -0.06
CA ASN A 27 3.71 5.89 0.02
C ASN A 27 4.50 6.61 1.12
N ILE A 28 4.98 5.88 2.13
CA ILE A 28 5.80 6.45 3.20
C ILE A 28 7.26 6.57 2.73
N PRO A 29 7.91 7.74 2.85
CA PRO A 29 9.31 7.90 2.47
C PRO A 29 10.24 6.87 3.13
N ASN A 30 11.12 6.26 2.33
CA ASN A 30 12.10 5.26 2.76
C ASN A 30 11.49 3.96 3.35
N ASN A 31 10.25 3.62 3.00
CA ASN A 31 9.53 2.46 3.54
C ASN A 31 9.15 1.41 2.48
N ASN A 32 9.95 1.30 1.42
CA ASN A 32 9.65 0.48 0.25
C ASN A 32 9.59 -1.03 0.58
N GLY A 33 8.68 -1.74 -0.07
CA GLY A 33 8.59 -3.21 -0.04
C GLY A 33 7.95 -3.77 1.23
N ARG A 34 7.28 -2.94 2.04
CA ARG A 34 6.68 -3.35 3.32
C ARG A 34 5.21 -3.70 3.15
N SER A 35 4.82 -4.85 3.70
CA SER A 35 3.42 -5.29 3.73
C SER A 35 2.70 -4.79 4.98
N VAL A 36 1.40 -4.55 4.85
CA VAL A 36 0.49 -4.41 5.99
C VAL A 36 0.17 -5.81 6.52
N PRO A 37 0.34 -6.11 7.82
CA PRO A 37 -0.03 -7.41 8.37
C PRO A 37 -1.55 -7.60 8.33
N ASP A 38 -2.01 -8.84 8.14
CA ASP A 38 -3.44 -9.16 8.15
C ASP A 38 -3.96 -9.25 9.60
N PRO A 39 -4.82 -8.32 10.05
CA PRO A 39 -5.29 -8.31 11.44
C PRO A 39 -6.36 -9.37 11.70
N TYR A 40 -6.92 -10.02 10.68
CA TYR A 40 -8.07 -10.92 10.81
C TYR A 40 -7.80 -12.09 11.77
N PHE A 41 -6.57 -12.59 11.79
CA PHE A 41 -6.16 -13.70 12.67
C PHE A 41 -5.36 -13.25 13.90
N GLU A 42 -4.65 -12.12 13.82
CA GLU A 42 -3.72 -11.68 14.87
C GLU A 42 -4.32 -10.61 15.81
N GLY A 43 -5.47 -10.02 15.49
CA GLY A 43 -6.16 -9.05 16.36
C GLY A 43 -5.48 -7.67 16.46
N ARG A 44 -4.48 -7.38 15.60
CA ARG A 44 -3.66 -6.15 15.62
C ARG A 44 -4.29 -4.99 14.83
N PHE A 45 -5.60 -4.80 14.99
CA PHE A 45 -6.35 -3.81 14.21
C PHE A 45 -5.85 -2.38 14.43
N ASP A 46 -5.50 -2.00 15.67
CA ASP A 46 -5.01 -0.65 15.97
C ASP A 46 -3.67 -0.35 15.28
N GLU A 47 -2.76 -1.32 15.25
CA GLU A 47 -1.48 -1.16 14.56
C GLU A 47 -1.66 -1.02 13.05
N VAL A 48 -2.51 -1.86 12.46
CA VAL A 48 -2.86 -1.78 11.03
C VAL A 48 -3.51 -0.43 10.72
N PHE A 49 -4.39 0.06 11.59
CA PHE A 49 -5.00 1.38 11.44
C PHE A 49 -3.94 2.48 11.40
N GLU A 50 -3.01 2.52 12.36
CA GLU A 50 -1.93 3.52 12.39
C GLU A 50 -1.05 3.47 11.13
N MET A 51 -0.72 2.27 10.67
CA MET A 51 0.06 2.06 9.43
C MET A 51 -0.67 2.63 8.21
N LEU A 52 -1.96 2.31 8.05
CA LEU A 52 -2.78 2.76 6.93
C LEU A 52 -3.06 4.26 6.98
N ASN A 53 -3.33 4.80 8.17
CA ASN A 53 -3.61 6.22 8.37
C ASN A 53 -2.40 7.06 7.94
N ARG A 54 -1.20 6.71 8.44
CA ARG A 54 0.05 7.37 8.05
C ARG A 54 0.33 7.27 6.55
N ALA A 55 0.19 6.09 5.97
CA ALA A 55 0.44 5.90 4.53
C ALA A 55 -0.55 6.71 3.67
N SER A 56 -1.81 6.81 4.11
CA SER A 56 -2.86 7.57 3.42
C SER A 56 -2.56 9.07 3.39
N ASP A 57 -2.03 9.64 4.48
CA ASP A 57 -1.60 11.04 4.51
C ASP A 57 -0.52 11.34 3.47
N PHE A 58 0.50 10.49 3.36
CA PHE A 58 1.55 10.66 2.35
C PHE A 58 1.03 10.47 0.92
N LEU A 59 0.15 9.49 0.71
CA LEU A 59 -0.50 9.27 -0.59
C LEU A 59 -1.30 10.51 -1.01
N LEU A 60 -2.12 11.06 -0.11
CA LEU A 60 -2.91 12.26 -0.36
C LEU A 60 -2.01 13.45 -0.71
N GLN A 61 -0.94 13.68 0.05
CA GLN A 61 0.02 14.75 -0.24
C GLN A 61 0.69 14.57 -1.61
N SER A 62 1.03 13.33 -1.99
CA SER A 62 1.60 13.01 -3.31
C SER A 62 0.62 13.33 -4.44
N LEU A 63 -0.66 12.98 -4.28
CA LEU A 63 -1.70 13.26 -5.26
C LEU A 63 -1.97 14.77 -5.42
N LEU A 64 -2.00 15.51 -4.31
CA LEU A 64 -2.20 16.97 -4.33
C LEU A 64 -1.03 17.73 -4.96
N LYS A 65 0.21 17.21 -4.84
CA LYS A 65 1.41 17.80 -5.48
C LYS A 65 1.51 17.51 -6.98
N LYS A 66 0.79 16.51 -7.47
CA LYS A 66 0.79 16.10 -8.89
C LYS A 66 -0.19 16.90 -9.75
N VAL A 67 -0.79 17.97 -9.20
CA VAL A 67 -1.66 18.93 -9.89
C VAL A 67 -0.84 20.03 -10.56
#